data_AF-A0A564YYC1-F1
#
_entry.id   AF-A0A564YYC1-F1
#
_cell.length_a   1.000
_cell.length_b   1.000
_cell.length_c   1.000
_cell.angle_alpha   90.00
_cell.angle_beta   90.00
_cell.angle_gamma   90.00
#
_symmetry.space_group_name_H-M   'P 1'
#
loop_
_entity.id
_entity.type
_entity.pdbx_description
1 polymer ?
#
loop_
_entity_poly.entity_id
_entity_poly.type
_entity_poly.pdbx_seq_one_letter_code
_entity_poly.pdbx_strand_id
1 'polypeptide(L)'
;MSTGPFLYSDITVESPEFKKKPPSLHLSCQSSNTSLKSIGSANDLETASIYSEESSGFKRGSDSGTVILCSIGNSQSSSFTMEEETQSMRSISQTIRSGYETSWSVDVQFKGSRLDHVLERIFVQVSPEGDIKINHLACLAHIQNVIRKNIKDAQILVFNCQEPDPDITEMFDQVFDCFFDLNSRPDLESFIRFCETCYDWLAKSNSHTILFHSESSSGTRRLLLLLFAYASFCDSVERQNIRTNRRLKAYLSTYPNGNTSVPVTYLRYAAYMKIFSPFRRQGISKATMSIHSIVLHNCPLFADHSVNIFLKVYSYSPLRHVYTTHIHNICGRLSERAVLLFTEEPITVRGDVVILCYRLKYDRIERRRVF
;
A
#
# COMPACT_ATOMS: atom_id res chain seq x y z
N MET A 1 11.82 9.62 -30.00
CA MET A 1 11.33 9.60 -28.60
C MET A 1 9.81 9.73 -28.61
N SER A 2 9.10 9.03 -27.73
CA SER A 2 7.66 9.23 -27.50
C SER A 2 7.31 8.67 -26.11
N THR A 3 7.15 9.56 -25.14
CA THR A 3 6.72 9.21 -23.78
C THR A 3 5.20 9.06 -23.75
N GLY A 4 4.73 7.82 -23.62
CA GLY A 4 3.29 7.55 -23.49
C GLY A 4 2.74 8.14 -22.18
N PRO A 5 1.48 8.63 -22.15
CA PRO A 5 0.91 9.26 -20.97
C PRO A 5 0.56 8.21 -19.90
N PHE A 6 1.47 8.03 -18.93
CA PHE A 6 1.19 7.34 -17.67
C PHE A 6 0.31 8.25 -16.78
N LEU A 7 -0.99 8.26 -17.06
CA LEU A 7 -1.99 8.96 -16.25
C LEU A 7 -2.65 8.02 -15.25
N TYR A 8 -3.07 8.62 -14.13
CA TYR A 8 -3.44 7.99 -12.87
C TYR A 8 -4.50 6.88 -12.97
N SER A 9 -4.47 6.01 -11.97
CA SER A 9 -5.58 5.11 -11.62
C SER A 9 -6.00 5.42 -10.18
N ASP A 10 -7.06 6.21 -10.01
CA ASP A 10 -7.53 6.76 -8.73
C ASP A 10 -8.21 5.74 -7.80
N ILE A 11 -7.78 4.48 -7.87
CA ILE A 11 -8.29 3.36 -7.06
C ILE A 11 -7.40 3.19 -5.82
N THR A 12 -7.54 4.11 -4.88
CA THR A 12 -7.13 3.87 -3.49
C THR A 12 -8.02 2.78 -2.88
N VAL A 13 -7.42 1.66 -2.48
CA VAL A 13 -8.08 0.59 -1.75
C VAL A 13 -7.63 0.67 -0.29
N GLU A 14 -8.56 0.86 0.64
CA GLU A 14 -8.26 0.85 2.07
C GLU A 14 -7.73 -0.54 2.50
N SER A 15 -6.68 -0.55 3.30
CA SER A 15 -6.07 -1.77 3.87
C SER A 15 -6.62 -2.08 5.27
N PRO A 16 -6.46 -3.33 5.77
CA PRO A 16 -7.21 -3.80 6.93
C PRO A 16 -6.96 -2.99 8.22
N GLU A 17 -7.99 -2.92 9.07
CA GLU A 17 -7.89 -2.29 10.39
C GLU A 17 -6.81 -2.94 11.27
N PHE A 18 -5.86 -2.13 11.75
CA PHE A 18 -4.91 -2.52 12.80
C PHE A 18 -4.81 -1.41 13.84
N LYS A 19 -4.99 -1.75 15.12
CA LYS A 19 -5.06 -0.79 16.24
C LYS A 19 -3.79 -0.80 17.11
N LYS A 20 -3.53 0.37 17.73
CA LYS A 20 -2.41 0.77 18.60
C LYS A 20 -1.13 1.25 17.88
N LYS A 21 -0.63 2.41 18.35
CA LYS A 21 0.52 3.18 17.87
C LYS A 21 1.79 2.82 18.68
N PRO A 22 2.97 2.64 18.04
CA PRO A 22 4.27 2.49 18.73
C PRO A 22 4.80 3.84 19.25
N PRO A 23 5.81 3.84 20.15
CA PRO A 23 6.43 5.07 20.63
C PRO A 23 7.17 5.81 19.52
N SER A 24 7.12 7.15 19.57
CA SER A 24 7.69 8.07 18.58
C SER A 24 8.48 9.17 19.28
N LEU A 25 9.71 9.45 18.84
CA LEU A 25 10.52 10.58 19.34
C LEU A 25 10.39 11.78 18.39
N HIS A 26 10.05 12.93 18.96
CA HIS A 26 9.99 14.20 18.22
C HIS A 26 11.34 14.92 18.36
N LEU A 27 11.96 15.28 17.24
CA LEU A 27 13.27 15.93 17.21
C LEU A 27 13.11 17.39 16.79
N SER A 28 13.33 18.30 17.75
CA SER A 28 13.33 19.74 17.51
C SER A 28 14.75 20.24 17.27
N CYS A 29 15.13 20.40 16.00
CA CYS A 29 16.36 21.10 15.63
C CYS A 29 16.13 22.63 15.79
N GLN A 30 16.35 23.15 17.00
CA GLN A 30 16.23 24.59 17.28
C GLN A 30 17.54 25.32 16.99
N SER A 31 17.54 26.23 16.02
CA SER A 31 18.55 27.29 15.94
C SER A 31 18.30 28.29 17.07
N SER A 32 19.32 28.53 17.91
CA SER A 32 19.20 29.39 19.09
C SER A 32 19.04 30.87 18.72
N ASN A 33 17.93 31.49 19.09
CA ASN A 33 17.77 32.94 19.16
C ASN A 33 16.90 33.32 20.37
N THR A 34 17.27 34.41 21.07
CA THR A 34 16.76 34.75 22.41
C THR A 34 15.92 36.04 22.42
N SER A 35 14.72 36.00 23.01
CA SER A 35 14.04 37.19 23.56
C SER A 35 12.96 36.80 24.59
N LEU A 36 12.38 37.78 25.28
CA LEU A 36 11.73 37.66 26.60
C LEU A 36 10.27 38.14 26.65
N LYS A 37 9.45 37.51 27.52
CA LYS A 37 8.21 38.04 28.16
C LYS A 37 6.99 38.27 27.21
N SER A 38 5.73 38.40 27.65
CA SER A 38 5.13 38.45 29.00
C SER A 38 3.70 37.84 29.08
N ILE A 39 3.39 37.16 30.20
CA ILE A 39 2.28 37.38 31.18
C ILE A 39 0.84 37.69 30.69
N GLY A 40 -0.13 36.96 31.27
CA GLY A 40 -1.58 37.27 31.30
C GLY A 40 -2.44 36.25 30.52
N SER A 41 -3.63 35.80 30.97
CA SER A 41 -4.35 35.95 32.25
C SER A 41 -5.24 34.71 32.49
N ALA A 42 -5.69 34.49 33.73
CA ALA A 42 -6.84 33.62 34.03
C ALA A 42 -8.17 34.31 33.58
N ASN A 43 -9.35 33.67 33.50
CA ASN A 43 -10.06 32.99 34.61
C ASN A 43 -11.29 32.17 34.12
N ASP A 44 -11.91 31.39 35.04
CA ASP A 44 -13.33 30.92 35.09
C ASP A 44 -13.84 29.87 34.04
N LEU A 45 -14.39 28.71 34.44
CA LEU A 45 -15.76 28.37 34.95
C LEU A 45 -16.88 28.49 33.87
N GLU A 46 -17.97 27.70 33.80
CA GLU A 46 -18.39 26.35 34.28
C GLU A 46 -19.78 26.03 33.60
N THR A 47 -20.50 24.89 33.63
CA THR A 47 -20.47 23.53 34.24
C THR A 47 -21.29 22.55 33.34
N ALA A 48 -21.24 21.22 33.61
CA ALA A 48 -22.33 20.24 33.33
C ALA A 48 -22.68 19.90 31.84
N SER A 49 -23.39 18.82 31.47
CA SER A 49 -23.60 17.48 32.07
C SER A 49 -24.18 16.42 31.09
N ILE A 50 -23.80 15.14 31.28
CA ILE A 50 -24.65 13.92 31.29
C ILE A 50 -25.44 13.44 30.01
N TYR A 51 -25.05 12.27 29.47
CA TYR A 51 -25.84 11.15 28.86
C TYR A 51 -26.74 11.44 27.61
N SER A 52 -27.10 10.50 26.72
CA SER A 52 -26.59 9.15 26.33
C SER A 52 -27.26 8.68 25.01
N GLU A 53 -26.60 7.77 24.28
CA GLU A 53 -27.19 6.69 23.43
C GLU A 53 -28.09 7.11 22.22
N GLU A 54 -28.46 6.27 21.23
CA GLU A 54 -28.23 4.84 20.96
C GLU A 54 -28.27 4.51 19.43
N SER A 55 -27.67 3.37 19.02
CA SER A 55 -28.04 2.58 17.83
C SER A 55 -27.79 3.22 16.42
N SER A 56 -27.90 2.53 15.27
CA SER A 56 -27.52 1.16 14.86
C SER A 56 -27.57 1.05 13.31
N GLY A 57 -27.01 -0.01 12.71
CA GLY A 57 -27.27 -0.34 11.29
C GLY A 57 -26.11 -1.03 10.55
N PHE A 58 -26.35 -2.24 10.03
CA PHE A 58 -25.36 -3.02 9.27
C PHE A 58 -26.06 -4.05 8.37
N LYS A 59 -25.74 -4.11 7.06
CA LYS A 59 -25.54 -5.34 6.24
C LYS A 59 -25.37 -5.04 4.74
N ARG A 60 -24.96 -6.08 3.98
CA ARG A 60 -24.51 -6.05 2.59
C ARG A 60 -25.08 -7.28 1.84
N GLY A 61 -25.37 -7.15 0.55
CA GLY A 61 -25.86 -8.24 -0.33
C GLY A 61 -24.84 -8.74 -1.37
N SER A 62 -25.17 -9.86 -2.01
CA SER A 62 -24.35 -10.65 -2.97
C SER A 62 -25.28 -11.65 -3.69
N ASP A 63 -24.93 -12.39 -4.74
CA ASP A 63 -24.29 -12.07 -6.04
C ASP A 63 -24.84 -13.11 -7.04
N SER A 64 -25.10 -12.75 -8.30
CA SER A 64 -25.44 -13.70 -9.37
C SER A 64 -25.17 -13.10 -10.75
N GLY A 65 -24.58 -13.91 -11.65
CA GLY A 65 -24.11 -13.43 -12.94
C GLY A 65 -24.25 -14.46 -14.07
N THR A 66 -24.72 -13.98 -15.21
CA THR A 66 -24.92 -14.73 -16.47
C THR A 66 -23.61 -15.21 -17.09
N VAL A 67 -23.68 -16.29 -17.88
CA VAL A 67 -22.64 -16.71 -18.85
C VAL A 67 -23.22 -16.60 -20.25
N ILE A 68 -22.52 -15.93 -21.17
CA ILE A 68 -22.99 -15.70 -22.54
C ILE A 68 -22.29 -16.67 -23.51
N LEU A 69 -23.07 -17.59 -24.10
CA LEU A 69 -22.76 -18.26 -25.37
C LEU A 69 -23.84 -17.85 -26.39
N CYS A 70 -23.48 -17.78 -27.68
CA CYS A 70 -24.38 -17.29 -28.73
C CYS A 70 -25.12 -18.44 -29.45
N SER A 71 -26.44 -18.58 -29.24
CA SER A 71 -27.40 -19.19 -30.18
C SER A 71 -28.87 -19.02 -29.72
N ILE A 72 -29.83 -19.39 -30.59
CA ILE A 72 -31.27 -19.02 -30.54
C ILE A 72 -32.12 -20.10 -29.84
N GLY A 73 -33.16 -19.73 -29.05
CA GLY A 73 -34.19 -20.71 -28.62
C GLY A 73 -35.15 -20.33 -27.46
N ASN A 74 -36.32 -19.80 -27.82
CA ASN A 74 -37.56 -19.46 -27.08
C ASN A 74 -37.99 -20.17 -25.73
N SER A 75 -38.82 -19.42 -24.96
CA SER A 75 -39.97 -19.82 -24.08
C SER A 75 -39.87 -20.40 -22.63
N GLN A 76 -40.40 -19.59 -21.67
CA GLN A 76 -41.40 -19.86 -20.59
C GLN A 76 -41.12 -20.67 -19.28
N SER A 77 -41.11 -19.93 -18.14
CA SER A 77 -41.89 -20.19 -16.88
C SER A 77 -41.48 -21.38 -15.94
N SER A 78 -41.87 -21.54 -14.65
CA SER A 78 -42.69 -20.77 -13.67
C SER A 78 -42.46 -21.18 -12.18
N SER A 79 -42.38 -20.21 -11.24
CA SER A 79 -42.96 -20.19 -9.85
C SER A 79 -42.71 -21.27 -8.75
N PHE A 80 -43.04 -20.89 -7.48
CA PHE A 80 -43.10 -21.67 -6.20
C PHE A 80 -41.77 -22.05 -5.51
N THR A 81 -41.66 -22.22 -4.17
CA THR A 81 -42.09 -21.43 -2.96
C THR A 81 -41.56 -22.14 -1.69
N MET A 82 -41.44 -21.41 -0.56
CA MET A 82 -41.32 -21.96 0.81
C MET A 82 -40.01 -22.75 1.10
N GLU A 83 -39.58 -22.96 2.35
CA GLU A 83 -40.08 -22.53 3.67
C GLU A 83 -38.91 -22.19 4.62
N GLU A 84 -39.18 -21.59 5.78
CA GLU A 84 -38.18 -21.21 6.78
C GLU A 84 -38.36 -22.03 8.06
N GLU A 85 -37.27 -22.59 8.61
CA GLU A 85 -37.25 -23.02 10.01
C GLU A 85 -35.85 -22.84 10.60
N THR A 86 -35.77 -22.35 11.85
CA THR A 86 -34.50 -22.03 12.52
C THR A 86 -34.52 -22.42 13.98
N GLN A 87 -33.36 -22.81 14.53
CA GLN A 87 -33.18 -22.97 15.97
C GLN A 87 -31.70 -22.89 16.38
N SER A 88 -31.47 -22.10 17.45
CA SER A 88 -30.62 -22.37 18.63
C SER A 88 -29.10 -22.61 18.50
N MET A 89 -28.26 -22.21 19.47
CA MET A 89 -28.49 -21.45 20.71
C MET A 89 -27.25 -20.61 21.14
N ARG A 90 -27.36 -19.93 22.29
CA ARG A 90 -26.39 -19.04 22.95
C ARG A 90 -25.23 -19.81 23.61
N SER A 91 -24.10 -19.15 23.96
CA SER A 91 -23.63 -19.05 25.38
C SER A 91 -22.35 -18.21 25.60
N ILE A 92 -22.49 -17.11 26.36
CA ILE A 92 -21.72 -16.65 27.55
C ILE A 92 -20.19 -16.93 27.67
N SER A 93 -19.40 -15.88 27.99
CA SER A 93 -18.32 -15.93 29.01
C SER A 93 -17.82 -14.54 29.46
N GLN A 94 -17.07 -14.50 30.57
CA GLN A 94 -16.70 -13.34 31.41
C GLN A 94 -15.38 -13.64 32.15
N THR A 95 -14.56 -12.73 32.73
CA THR A 95 -14.44 -11.24 32.79
C THR A 95 -13.05 -10.94 33.46
N ILE A 96 -12.78 -9.71 33.90
CA ILE A 96 -11.84 -9.28 35.00
C ILE A 96 -10.63 -8.38 34.60
N ARG A 97 -10.66 -7.16 35.17
CA ARG A 97 -9.59 -6.22 35.59
C ARG A 97 -8.70 -5.42 34.60
N SER A 98 -8.86 -4.10 34.73
CA SER A 98 -7.89 -3.15 35.31
C SER A 98 -6.92 -2.36 34.40
N GLY A 99 -6.99 -1.04 34.56
CA GLY A 99 -5.83 -0.16 34.45
C GLY A 99 -5.88 0.88 33.33
N TYR A 100 -5.77 2.16 33.73
CA TYR A 100 -5.26 3.28 32.91
C TYR A 100 -5.91 3.45 31.52
N GLU A 101 -7.08 4.07 31.50
CA GLU A 101 -7.47 4.89 30.35
C GLU A 101 -6.64 6.17 30.31
N THR A 102 -6.34 6.66 29.11
CA THR A 102 -5.99 8.07 28.90
C THR A 102 -6.41 8.45 27.48
N SER A 103 -7.59 9.05 27.37
CA SER A 103 -8.10 9.55 26.10
C SER A 103 -7.24 10.74 25.62
N TRP A 104 -6.86 10.74 24.35
CA TRP A 104 -6.27 11.91 23.69
C TRP A 104 -6.79 12.04 22.25
N SER A 105 -7.21 13.27 21.93
CA SER A 105 -7.95 13.63 20.72
C SER A 105 -7.10 13.64 19.45
N VAL A 106 -7.79 13.77 18.31
CA VAL A 106 -7.22 14.04 16.99
C VAL A 106 -6.69 15.50 16.91
N ASP A 107 -5.91 15.79 15.87
CA ASP A 107 -5.30 17.08 15.50
C ASP A 107 -4.18 17.63 16.40
N VAL A 108 -2.97 17.17 16.10
CA VAL A 108 -1.72 17.94 16.27
C VAL A 108 -0.95 17.93 14.95
N GLN A 109 -0.82 19.09 14.30
CA GLN A 109 0.12 19.26 13.19
C GLN A 109 1.56 19.32 13.74
N PHE A 110 2.29 18.21 13.63
CA PHE A 110 3.68 18.13 14.08
C PHE A 110 4.61 18.91 13.13
N LYS A 111 5.16 20.03 13.60
CA LYS A 111 6.05 20.93 12.85
C LYS A 111 7.54 20.61 13.03
N GLY A 112 7.90 19.34 13.19
CA GLY A 112 9.27 18.90 13.46
C GLY A 112 9.56 17.52 12.92
N SER A 113 10.84 17.22 12.74
CA SER A 113 11.29 15.93 12.24
C SER A 113 11.06 14.83 13.28
N ARG A 114 10.64 13.66 12.80
CA ARG A 114 10.22 12.53 13.65
C ARG A 114 11.16 11.36 13.46
N LEU A 115 11.64 10.80 14.58
CA LEU A 115 12.38 9.54 14.62
C LEU A 115 11.55 8.48 15.35
N ASP A 116 11.15 7.46 14.62
CA ASP A 116 10.38 6.33 15.16
C ASP A 116 11.27 5.10 15.36
N HIS A 117 11.27 4.57 16.59
CA HIS A 117 11.94 3.32 16.92
C HIS A 117 10.96 2.14 16.72
N VAL A 118 10.84 1.70 15.47
CA VAL A 118 9.87 0.66 15.08
C VAL A 118 10.22 -0.68 15.73
N LEU A 119 11.50 -1.05 15.64
CA LEU A 119 12.13 -2.23 16.21
C LEU A 119 13.52 -1.88 16.75
N GLU A 120 14.06 -2.71 17.64
CA GLU A 120 15.35 -2.53 18.32
C GLU A 120 16.48 -2.02 17.41
N ARG A 121 16.55 -2.50 16.16
CA ARG A 121 17.56 -2.13 15.15
C ARG A 121 16.98 -1.57 13.83
N ILE A 122 15.73 -1.12 13.83
CA ILE A 122 15.10 -0.46 12.67
C ILE A 122 14.45 0.86 13.09
N PHE A 123 15.00 1.94 12.55
CA PHE A 123 14.55 3.31 12.74
C PHE A 123 13.91 3.84 11.47
N VAL A 124 12.92 4.72 11.63
CA VAL A 124 12.31 5.47 10.52
C VAL A 124 12.40 6.96 10.85
N GLN A 125 12.91 7.73 9.90
CA GLN A 125 13.01 9.18 9.93
C GLN A 125 12.08 9.76 8.86
N VAL A 126 11.25 10.72 9.26
CA VAL A 126 10.49 11.56 8.34
C VAL A 126 10.67 13.02 8.77
N SER A 127 11.18 13.85 7.87
CA SER A 127 11.20 15.31 8.07
C SER A 127 9.86 15.96 7.65
N PRO A 128 9.54 17.15 8.17
CA PRO A 128 8.45 17.95 7.62
C PRO A 128 8.76 18.39 6.18
N GLU A 129 7.71 18.43 5.35
CA GLU A 129 7.80 18.88 3.96
C GLU A 129 7.99 20.40 3.90
N GLY A 130 8.94 20.87 3.07
CA GLY A 130 9.23 22.30 2.88
C GLY A 130 10.25 22.92 3.83
N ASP A 131 10.93 22.13 4.67
CA ASP A 131 12.10 22.59 5.45
C ASP A 131 13.36 22.68 4.56
N ILE A 132 14.37 23.45 5.00
CA ILE A 132 15.60 23.73 4.23
C ILE A 132 16.68 22.66 4.41
N LYS A 133 17.41 22.31 3.34
CA LYS A 133 18.40 21.21 3.31
C LYS A 133 19.37 21.17 4.50
N ILE A 134 19.86 22.32 4.96
CA ILE A 134 20.77 22.39 6.13
C ILE A 134 20.12 21.89 7.44
N ASN A 135 18.81 22.10 7.62
CA ASN A 135 18.07 21.58 8.77
C ASN A 135 17.87 20.06 8.68
N HIS A 136 17.62 19.53 7.48
CA HIS A 136 17.52 18.09 7.25
C HIS A 136 18.86 17.38 7.51
N LEU A 137 19.98 17.92 7.01
CA LEU A 137 21.32 17.38 7.27
C LEU A 137 21.68 17.47 8.77
N ALA A 138 21.36 18.58 9.45
CA ALA A 138 21.55 18.70 10.89
C ALA A 138 20.70 17.68 11.68
N CYS A 139 19.48 17.40 11.24
CA CYS A 139 18.61 16.36 11.79
C CYS A 139 19.21 14.96 11.60
N LEU A 140 19.67 14.62 10.39
CA LEU A 140 20.32 13.35 10.10
C LEU A 140 21.59 13.13 10.93
N ALA A 141 22.44 14.15 11.04
CA ALA A 141 23.64 14.10 11.88
C ALA A 141 23.28 13.92 13.37
N HIS A 142 22.22 14.56 13.86
CA HIS A 142 21.71 14.33 15.22
C HIS A 142 21.20 12.89 15.39
N ILE A 143 20.43 12.36 14.44
CA ILE A 143 19.89 11.00 14.47
C ILE A 143 20.99 9.94 14.44
N GLN A 144 22.02 10.13 13.62
CA GLN A 144 23.20 9.27 13.59
C GLN A 144 23.86 9.18 14.98
N ASN A 145 24.00 10.32 15.67
CA ASN A 145 24.51 10.39 17.03
C ASN A 145 23.57 9.74 18.06
N VAL A 146 22.25 9.87 17.91
CA VAL A 146 21.26 9.18 18.79
C VAL A 146 21.35 7.67 18.60
N ILE A 147 21.45 7.17 17.37
CA ILE A 147 21.57 5.73 17.08
C ILE A 147 22.89 5.18 17.64
N ARG A 148 24.03 5.84 17.38
CA ARG A 148 25.36 5.44 17.90
C ARG A 148 25.48 5.52 19.43
N LYS A 149 24.62 6.29 20.12
CA LYS A 149 24.52 6.30 21.60
C LYS A 149 23.65 5.16 22.15
N ASN A 150 22.57 4.81 21.45
CA ASN A 150 21.63 3.77 21.89
C ASN A 150 22.09 2.35 21.53
N ILE A 151 22.85 2.20 20.45
CA ILE A 151 23.38 0.92 19.94
C ILE A 151 24.90 1.04 19.91
N LYS A 152 25.58 0.24 20.73
CA LYS A 152 27.05 0.22 20.78
C LYS A 152 27.63 -0.22 19.44
N ASP A 153 28.67 0.48 18.99
CA ASP A 153 29.42 0.19 17.76
C ASP A 153 28.53 0.14 16.50
N ALA A 154 27.46 0.95 16.48
CA ALA A 154 26.40 0.90 15.48
C ALA A 154 26.90 1.12 14.05
N GLN A 155 26.64 0.13 13.20
CA GLN A 155 26.81 0.19 11.75
C GLN A 155 25.45 0.53 11.13
N ILE A 156 25.32 1.68 10.47
CA ILE A 156 24.03 2.21 10.01
C ILE A 156 23.97 2.11 8.48
N LEU A 157 23.00 1.35 7.98
CA LEU A 157 22.59 1.37 6.58
C LEU A 157 21.40 2.32 6.42
N VAL A 158 21.53 3.32 5.56
CA VAL A 158 20.46 4.27 5.25
C VAL A 158 19.76 3.85 3.96
N PHE A 159 18.44 3.64 4.02
CA PHE A 159 17.59 3.60 2.82
C PHE A 159 17.04 5.00 2.55
N ASN A 160 17.76 5.74 1.72
CA ASN A 160 17.35 7.07 1.26
C ASN A 160 16.15 6.91 0.32
N CYS A 161 14.97 7.39 0.73
CA CYS A 161 13.77 7.32 -0.11
C CYS A 161 13.52 8.62 -0.91
N GLN A 162 14.44 9.57 -0.89
CA GLN A 162 14.41 10.79 -1.72
C GLN A 162 15.25 10.63 -3.00
N GLU A 163 15.56 11.75 -3.65
CA GLU A 163 16.60 11.80 -4.67
C GLU A 163 17.98 11.49 -4.03
N PRO A 164 18.95 10.94 -4.79
CA PRO A 164 20.29 10.67 -4.26
C PRO A 164 21.00 11.96 -3.83
N ASP A 165 21.50 11.99 -2.59
CA ASP A 165 22.17 13.18 -2.03
C ASP A 165 23.63 12.87 -1.64
N PRO A 166 24.62 13.56 -2.26
CA PRO A 166 26.03 13.42 -1.90
C PRO A 166 26.31 13.73 -0.43
N ASP A 167 25.61 14.70 0.20
CA ASP A 167 25.87 15.09 1.58
C ASP A 167 25.40 14.00 2.58
N ILE A 168 24.35 13.24 2.23
CA ILE A 168 23.91 12.06 2.98
C ILE A 168 24.90 10.91 2.77
N THR A 169 25.45 10.78 1.56
CA THR A 169 26.43 9.76 1.18
C THR A 169 27.79 9.98 1.84
N GLU A 170 28.21 11.22 2.07
CA GLU A 170 29.39 11.56 2.88
C GLU A 170 29.13 11.36 4.38
N MET A 171 27.90 11.64 4.84
CA MET A 171 27.55 11.50 6.25
C MET A 171 27.48 10.05 6.75
N PHE A 172 27.04 9.09 5.91
CA PHE A 172 26.83 7.69 6.31
C PHE A 172 27.64 6.70 5.50
N ASP A 173 28.36 5.81 6.19
CA ASP A 173 29.26 4.80 5.61
C ASP A 173 28.58 3.84 4.62
N GLN A 174 27.24 3.69 4.69
CA GLN A 174 26.43 2.84 3.83
C GLN A 174 25.07 3.52 3.52
N VAL A 175 24.89 3.95 2.27
CA VAL A 175 23.61 4.47 1.74
C VAL A 175 23.12 3.59 0.59
N PHE A 176 21.82 3.37 0.53
CA PHE A 176 21.12 2.70 -0.56
C PHE A 176 19.99 3.61 -1.05
N ASP A 177 20.12 4.17 -2.24
CA ASP A 177 19.12 5.06 -2.83
C ASP A 177 17.92 4.29 -3.37
N CYS A 178 16.79 4.44 -2.71
CA CYS A 178 15.49 3.91 -3.09
C CYS A 178 14.72 4.91 -3.98
N PHE A 179 15.40 5.60 -4.90
CA PHE A 179 14.79 6.58 -5.78
C PHE A 179 14.13 5.92 -7.00
N PHE A 180 12.79 5.83 -6.99
CA PHE A 180 12.00 5.42 -8.15
C PHE A 180 10.75 6.28 -8.35
N ASP A 181 10.32 6.42 -9.61
CA ASP A 181 9.07 7.09 -9.95
C ASP A 181 7.88 6.15 -9.69
N LEU A 182 6.89 6.61 -8.90
CA LEU A 182 5.68 5.84 -8.59
C LEU A 182 4.66 5.78 -9.74
N ASN A 183 4.85 6.55 -10.82
CA ASN A 183 4.02 6.49 -12.03
C ASN A 183 4.52 5.42 -13.03
N SER A 184 5.77 4.99 -12.88
CA SER A 184 6.42 3.97 -13.70
C SER A 184 5.98 2.55 -13.34
N ARG A 185 6.40 1.56 -14.15
CA ARG A 185 6.21 0.14 -13.82
C ARG A 185 7.16 -0.25 -12.68
N PRO A 186 6.69 -0.92 -11.60
CA PRO A 186 7.59 -1.45 -10.58
C PRO A 186 8.51 -2.52 -11.17
N ASP A 187 9.75 -2.59 -10.69
CA ASP A 187 10.64 -3.73 -10.93
C ASP A 187 10.56 -4.71 -9.76
N LEU A 188 10.30 -5.98 -10.06
CA LEU A 188 10.22 -7.04 -9.04
C LEU A 188 11.59 -7.39 -8.46
N GLU A 189 12.65 -7.31 -9.26
CA GLU A 189 14.00 -7.70 -8.86
C GLU A 189 14.57 -6.71 -7.82
N SER A 190 14.32 -5.42 -8.02
CA SER A 190 14.63 -4.34 -7.07
C SER A 190 13.92 -4.51 -5.71
N PHE A 191 12.64 -4.92 -5.71
CA PHE A 191 11.90 -5.16 -4.46
C PHE A 191 12.45 -6.37 -3.67
N ILE A 192 12.84 -7.44 -4.38
CA ILE A 192 13.50 -8.61 -3.77
C ILE A 192 14.84 -8.20 -3.17
N ARG A 193 15.71 -7.58 -3.97
CA ARG A 193 17.05 -7.13 -3.57
C ARG A 193 17.00 -6.19 -2.35
N PHE A 194 16.02 -5.28 -2.31
CA PHE A 194 15.80 -4.42 -1.14
C PHE A 194 15.48 -5.23 0.13
N CYS A 195 14.58 -6.22 0.05
CA CYS A 195 14.20 -7.04 1.20
C CYS A 195 15.33 -7.96 1.67
N GLU A 196 16.07 -8.55 0.73
CA GLU A 196 17.28 -9.34 1.00
C GLU A 196 18.36 -8.47 1.66
N THR A 197 18.62 -7.26 1.14
CA THR A 197 19.57 -6.30 1.72
C THR A 197 19.18 -5.94 3.16
N CYS A 198 17.89 -5.69 3.44
CA CYS A 198 17.40 -5.48 4.80
C CYS A 198 17.67 -6.68 5.73
N TYR A 199 17.39 -7.89 5.25
CA TYR A 199 17.52 -9.13 6.02
C TYR A 199 18.99 -9.46 6.31
N ASP A 200 19.84 -9.49 5.29
CA ASP A 200 21.26 -9.81 5.39
C ASP A 200 22.02 -8.77 6.22
N TRP A 201 21.70 -7.48 6.06
CA TRP A 201 22.29 -6.43 6.89
C TRP A 201 22.02 -6.65 8.38
N LEU A 202 20.76 -6.94 8.73
CA LEU A 202 20.38 -7.22 10.12
C LEU A 202 20.92 -8.57 10.62
N ALA A 203 21.20 -9.54 9.75
CA ALA A 203 21.78 -10.83 10.11
C ALA A 203 23.27 -10.78 10.46
N LYS A 204 24.05 -9.85 9.88
CA LYS A 204 25.52 -9.75 10.06
C LYS A 204 25.96 -9.58 11.52
N SER A 205 25.32 -8.71 12.30
CA SER A 205 25.67 -8.44 13.70
C SER A 205 24.55 -7.69 14.43
N ASN A 206 24.51 -7.79 15.76
CA ASN A 206 23.61 -7.02 16.61
C ASN A 206 23.90 -5.51 16.61
N SER A 207 25.07 -5.05 16.14
CA SER A 207 25.33 -3.61 15.94
C SER A 207 24.81 -3.07 14.60
N HIS A 208 24.48 -3.95 13.65
CA HIS A 208 23.97 -3.51 12.35
C HIS A 208 22.52 -3.04 12.48
N THR A 209 22.28 -1.83 11.99
CA THR A 209 21.06 -1.04 12.19
C THR A 209 20.60 -0.48 10.86
N ILE A 210 19.28 -0.40 10.66
CA ILE A 210 18.69 0.23 9.47
C ILE A 210 18.05 1.58 9.86
N LEU A 211 18.29 2.59 9.04
CA LEU A 211 17.59 3.87 9.05
C LEU A 211 16.85 4.05 7.72
N PHE A 212 15.52 4.08 7.75
CA PHE A 212 14.72 4.56 6.62
C PHE A 212 14.58 6.07 6.71
N HIS A 213 14.71 6.80 5.60
CA HIS A 213 14.75 8.27 5.60
C HIS A 213 13.90 8.89 4.48
N SER A 214 13.14 9.93 4.80
CA SER A 214 12.38 10.71 3.80
C SER A 214 12.09 12.17 4.20
N GLU A 215 12.40 13.11 3.30
CA GLU A 215 12.17 14.57 3.46
C GLU A 215 10.92 15.14 2.76
N SER A 216 10.55 14.62 1.59
CA SER A 216 9.34 14.99 0.84
C SER A 216 8.20 14.00 1.03
N SER A 217 6.97 14.43 0.74
CA SER A 217 5.81 13.54 0.62
C SER A 217 6.09 12.40 -0.35
N SER A 218 6.65 12.65 -1.54
CA SER A 218 6.90 11.61 -2.57
C SER A 218 7.76 10.46 -2.06
N GLY A 219 8.86 10.77 -1.35
CA GLY A 219 9.72 9.75 -0.76
C GLY A 219 9.15 9.13 0.52
N THR A 220 8.27 9.83 1.24
CA THR A 220 7.49 9.22 2.34
C THR A 220 6.58 8.11 1.79
N ARG A 221 5.98 8.30 0.61
CA ARG A 221 5.19 7.25 -0.09
C ARG A 221 6.05 6.03 -0.43
N ARG A 222 7.25 6.25 -0.98
CA ARG A 222 8.23 5.17 -1.27
C ARG A 222 8.66 4.44 0.00
N LEU A 223 8.98 5.17 1.06
CA LEU A 223 9.39 4.64 2.36
C LEU A 223 8.33 3.69 2.93
N LEU A 224 7.07 4.13 2.97
CA LEU A 224 5.96 3.32 3.51
C LEU A 224 5.68 2.08 2.65
N LEU A 225 5.79 2.20 1.33
CA LEU A 225 5.72 1.08 0.38
C LEU A 225 6.84 0.04 0.61
N LEU A 226 8.07 0.49 0.86
CA LEU A 226 9.21 -0.38 1.13
C LEU A 226 9.12 -1.04 2.51
N LEU A 227 8.67 -0.31 3.54
CA LEU A 227 8.34 -0.90 4.84
C LEU A 227 7.23 -1.96 4.73
N PHE A 228 6.24 -1.75 3.85
CA PHE A 228 5.19 -2.74 3.57
C PHE A 228 5.71 -3.97 2.78
N ALA A 229 6.66 -3.76 1.86
CA ALA A 229 7.35 -4.83 1.17
C ALA A 229 8.17 -5.71 2.14
N TYR A 230 8.97 -5.07 3.01
CA TYR A 230 9.77 -5.80 4.01
C TYR A 230 8.88 -6.45 5.08
N ALA A 231 7.77 -5.81 5.48
CA ALA A 231 6.78 -6.45 6.34
C ALA A 231 6.22 -7.72 5.69
N SER A 232 5.90 -7.68 4.39
CA SER A 232 5.42 -8.82 3.61
C SER A 232 6.49 -9.91 3.49
N PHE A 233 7.76 -9.55 3.29
CA PHE A 233 8.90 -10.49 3.30
C PHE A 233 9.04 -11.23 4.65
N CYS A 234 8.92 -10.51 5.76
CA CYS A 234 8.95 -11.08 7.12
C CYS A 234 7.70 -11.90 7.50
N ASP A 235 6.61 -11.85 6.70
CA ASP A 235 5.33 -12.51 6.98
C ASP A 235 5.44 -14.05 6.95
N SER A 236 6.39 -14.59 6.18
CA SER A 236 6.57 -16.02 5.92
C SER A 236 7.85 -16.62 6.51
N VAL A 237 8.43 -15.96 7.53
CA VAL A 237 9.65 -16.40 8.23
C VAL A 237 9.32 -16.68 9.71
N GLU A 238 10.13 -17.53 10.36
CA GLU A 238 9.87 -18.10 11.70
C GLU A 238 9.75 -17.08 12.86
N ARG A 239 9.52 -17.60 14.07
CA ARG A 239 9.09 -16.91 15.32
C ARG A 239 9.81 -15.62 15.71
N GLN A 240 11.01 -15.34 15.20
CA GLN A 240 11.66 -14.04 15.40
C GLN A 240 11.07 -12.96 14.48
N ASN A 241 10.88 -13.26 13.20
CA ASN A 241 10.42 -12.29 12.20
C ASN A 241 8.92 -12.01 12.24
N ILE A 242 8.12 -12.84 12.92
CA ILE A 242 6.72 -12.45 13.24
C ILE A 242 6.67 -11.21 14.15
N ARG A 243 7.69 -10.95 14.98
CA ARG A 243 7.82 -9.71 15.77
C ARG A 243 8.13 -8.52 14.85
N THR A 244 9.04 -8.71 13.90
CA THR A 244 9.40 -7.75 12.83
C THR A 244 8.16 -7.36 12.03
N ASN A 245 7.47 -8.33 11.44
CA ASN A 245 6.22 -8.17 10.68
C ASN A 245 5.14 -7.41 11.47
N ARG A 246 4.86 -7.83 12.71
CA ARG A 246 3.83 -7.18 13.56
C ARG A 246 4.20 -5.73 13.90
N ARG A 247 5.47 -5.42 14.20
CA ARG A 247 5.91 -4.05 14.48
C ARG A 247 5.88 -3.16 13.24
N LEU A 248 6.29 -3.66 12.08
CA LEU A 248 6.19 -2.92 10.81
C LEU A 248 4.73 -2.63 10.46
N LYS A 249 3.83 -3.62 10.56
CA LYS A 249 2.38 -3.41 10.32
C LYS A 249 1.76 -2.41 11.30
N ALA A 250 2.07 -2.52 12.60
CA ALA A 250 1.61 -1.57 13.63
C ALA A 250 2.19 -0.15 13.47
N TYR A 251 3.33 -0.01 12.80
CA TYR A 251 3.88 1.29 12.42
C TYR A 251 3.15 1.88 11.20
N LEU A 252 2.97 1.09 10.15
CA LEU A 252 2.24 1.47 8.94
C LEU A 252 0.79 1.90 9.27
N SER A 253 0.11 1.23 10.20
CA SER A 253 -1.22 1.61 10.67
C SER A 253 -1.29 2.89 11.52
N THR A 254 -0.17 3.61 11.71
CA THR A 254 -0.19 4.97 12.28
C THR A 254 -0.41 6.06 11.24
N TYR A 255 -0.28 5.75 9.96
CA TYR A 255 -0.50 6.68 8.86
C TYR A 255 -1.98 6.64 8.47
N PRO A 256 -2.71 7.77 8.53
CA PRO A 256 -4.17 7.78 8.46
C PRO A 256 -4.69 7.15 7.16
N ASN A 257 -5.63 6.21 7.34
CA ASN A 257 -6.30 5.39 6.33
C ASN A 257 -5.41 4.85 5.19
N GLY A 258 -4.12 4.59 5.47
CA GLY A 258 -3.19 4.03 4.50
C GLY A 258 -3.00 4.89 3.24
N ASN A 259 -3.27 6.21 3.31
CA ASN A 259 -3.21 7.13 2.18
C ASN A 259 -1.78 7.49 1.75
N THR A 260 -1.00 6.44 1.50
CA THR A 260 0.28 6.46 0.81
C THR A 260 0.14 6.96 -0.62
N SER A 261 -1.06 6.98 -1.21
CA SER A 261 -1.29 7.40 -2.61
C SER A 261 -0.28 6.74 -3.57
N VAL A 262 -0.05 5.45 -3.32
CA VAL A 262 0.81 4.54 -4.09
C VAL A 262 -0.09 3.69 -5.00
N PRO A 263 0.20 3.58 -6.31
CA PRO A 263 -0.65 2.77 -7.20
C PRO A 263 -0.72 1.30 -6.80
N VAL A 264 -1.89 0.69 -7.02
CA VAL A 264 -2.18 -0.71 -6.67
C VAL A 264 -1.15 -1.71 -7.24
N THR A 265 -0.53 -1.39 -8.37
CA THR A 265 0.56 -2.18 -8.97
C THR A 265 1.79 -2.28 -8.05
N TYR A 266 2.21 -1.17 -7.43
CA TYR A 266 3.32 -1.16 -6.47
C TYR A 266 2.96 -1.92 -5.19
N LEU A 267 1.75 -1.71 -4.64
CA LEU A 267 1.26 -2.46 -3.47
C LEU A 267 1.21 -3.98 -3.73
N ARG A 268 0.86 -4.39 -4.96
CA ARG A 268 0.87 -5.80 -5.39
C ARG A 268 2.29 -6.38 -5.42
N TYR A 269 3.28 -5.63 -5.91
CA TYR A 269 4.68 -6.07 -5.96
C TYR A 269 5.28 -6.17 -4.56
N ALA A 270 5.00 -5.21 -3.68
CA ALA A 270 5.35 -5.30 -2.26
C ALA A 270 4.73 -6.54 -1.60
N ALA A 271 3.44 -6.82 -1.86
CA ALA A 271 2.75 -8.00 -1.34
C ALA A 271 3.26 -9.35 -1.92
N TYR A 272 3.98 -9.34 -3.05
CA TYR A 272 4.66 -10.54 -3.55
C TYR A 272 5.90 -10.91 -2.72
N MET A 273 6.50 -10.00 -1.95
CA MET A 273 7.73 -10.30 -1.19
C MET A 273 7.57 -11.44 -0.18
N LYS A 274 6.34 -11.74 0.25
CA LYS A 274 6.01 -12.91 1.08
C LYS A 274 6.37 -14.27 0.46
N ILE A 275 6.53 -14.39 -0.86
CA ILE A 275 6.95 -15.63 -1.53
C ILE A 275 8.46 -15.70 -1.77
N PHE A 276 9.15 -14.56 -1.78
CA PHE A 276 10.60 -14.45 -2.00
C PHE A 276 11.44 -14.55 -0.73
N SER A 277 10.82 -14.84 0.42
CA SER A 277 11.53 -14.88 1.71
C SER A 277 12.57 -16.02 1.79
N PRO A 278 13.59 -15.92 2.68
CA PRO A 278 14.72 -16.86 2.74
C PRO A 278 14.33 -18.29 3.16
N PHE A 279 13.10 -18.45 3.66
CA PHE A 279 12.48 -19.75 3.96
C PHE A 279 11.83 -20.38 2.73
N ARG A 280 11.20 -19.58 1.85
CA ARG A 280 10.50 -20.07 0.65
C ARG A 280 11.39 -20.18 -0.58
N ARG A 281 12.43 -19.34 -0.70
CA ARG A 281 13.49 -19.39 -1.73
C ARG A 281 12.97 -19.52 -3.17
N GLN A 282 11.82 -18.92 -3.48
CA GLN A 282 11.23 -19.00 -4.82
C GLN A 282 11.94 -18.04 -5.77
N GLY A 283 12.46 -18.54 -6.89
CA GLY A 283 13.03 -17.71 -7.95
C GLY A 283 11.97 -17.17 -8.93
N ILE A 284 12.27 -16.08 -9.63
CA ILE A 284 11.42 -15.58 -10.72
C ILE A 284 11.50 -16.53 -11.91
N SER A 285 10.44 -17.31 -12.14
CA SER A 285 10.29 -18.07 -13.38
C SER A 285 10.02 -17.12 -14.56
N LYS A 286 10.91 -17.10 -15.55
CA LYS A 286 10.74 -16.37 -16.82
C LYS A 286 10.12 -17.28 -17.90
N ALA A 287 9.29 -18.24 -17.49
CA ALA A 287 8.55 -19.13 -18.39
C ALA A 287 7.53 -18.38 -19.25
N THR A 288 7.19 -18.97 -20.39
CA THR A 288 6.10 -18.51 -21.27
C THR A 288 4.77 -19.10 -20.76
N MET A 289 3.70 -18.33 -20.80
CA MET A 289 2.34 -18.74 -20.40
C MET A 289 1.32 -18.30 -21.46
N SER A 290 0.15 -18.94 -21.49
CA SER A 290 -0.93 -18.64 -22.43
C SER A 290 -2.21 -18.22 -21.70
N ILE A 291 -2.80 -17.10 -22.11
CA ILE A 291 -4.09 -16.63 -21.60
C ILE A 291 -5.19 -17.20 -22.51
N HIS A 292 -5.90 -18.22 -22.03
CA HIS A 292 -7.02 -18.86 -22.74
C HIS A 292 -8.37 -18.17 -22.50
N SER A 293 -8.50 -17.38 -21.43
CA SER A 293 -9.72 -16.63 -21.12
C SER A 293 -9.45 -15.44 -20.20
N ILE A 294 -10.28 -14.40 -20.30
CA ILE A 294 -10.34 -13.29 -19.33
C ILE A 294 -11.81 -13.13 -18.90
N VAL A 295 -12.06 -13.19 -17.59
CA VAL A 295 -13.40 -12.98 -17.00
C VAL A 295 -13.44 -11.60 -16.35
N LEU A 296 -14.36 -10.76 -16.80
CA LEU A 296 -14.60 -9.44 -16.25
C LEU A 296 -15.84 -9.49 -15.36
N HIS A 297 -15.62 -9.36 -14.05
CA HIS A 297 -16.69 -9.24 -13.05
C HIS A 297 -17.10 -7.77 -12.92
N ASN A 298 -18.41 -7.52 -12.80
CA ASN A 298 -18.98 -6.20 -12.52
C ASN A 298 -18.47 -5.10 -13.46
N CYS A 299 -18.44 -5.40 -14.76
CA CYS A 299 -17.95 -4.47 -15.77
C CYS A 299 -18.81 -3.18 -15.75
N PRO A 300 -18.22 -1.97 -15.70
CA PRO A 300 -18.98 -0.74 -15.62
C PRO A 300 -19.75 -0.50 -16.92
N LEU A 301 -21.07 -0.61 -16.82
CA LEU A 301 -22.03 -0.25 -17.87
C LEU A 301 -22.27 1.26 -17.87
N PHE A 302 -22.61 1.83 -19.02
CA PHE A 302 -22.84 3.26 -19.19
C PHE A 302 -24.23 3.53 -19.77
N ALA A 303 -24.34 4.37 -20.80
CA ALA A 303 -25.60 4.63 -21.48
C ALA A 303 -26.24 3.32 -21.97
N ASP A 304 -27.57 3.29 -21.93
CA ASP A 304 -28.39 2.19 -22.44
C ASP A 304 -28.07 0.82 -21.80
N HIS A 305 -27.52 0.84 -20.57
CA HIS A 305 -27.02 -0.33 -19.83
C HIS A 305 -26.02 -1.17 -20.64
N SER A 306 -25.22 -0.50 -21.47
CA SER A 306 -24.24 -1.12 -22.36
C SER A 306 -22.83 -0.56 -22.18
N VAL A 307 -21.83 -1.31 -22.64
CA VAL A 307 -20.47 -0.82 -22.84
C VAL A 307 -19.77 -1.55 -23.98
N ASN A 308 -19.18 -0.80 -24.91
CA ASN A 308 -18.29 -1.33 -25.93
C ASN A 308 -16.85 -1.24 -25.42
N ILE A 309 -16.20 -2.37 -25.15
CA ILE A 309 -14.81 -2.41 -24.67
C ILE A 309 -13.88 -3.16 -25.63
N PHE A 310 -12.59 -2.86 -25.56
CA PHE A 310 -11.53 -3.74 -26.05
C PHE A 310 -10.37 -3.77 -25.05
N LEU A 311 -9.67 -4.90 -24.96
CA LEU A 311 -8.49 -5.04 -24.14
C LEU A 311 -7.22 -4.90 -24.99
N LYS A 312 -6.16 -4.35 -24.40
CA LYS A 312 -4.79 -4.43 -24.91
C LYS A 312 -3.92 -5.20 -23.92
N VAL A 313 -3.28 -6.25 -24.41
CA VAL A 313 -2.31 -7.05 -23.64
C VAL A 313 -0.91 -6.62 -24.05
N TYR A 314 -0.09 -6.35 -23.04
CA TYR A 314 1.34 -6.09 -23.15
C TYR A 314 2.11 -7.06 -22.26
N SER A 315 3.29 -7.51 -22.69
CA SER A 315 4.14 -8.44 -21.93
C SER A 315 5.60 -8.34 -22.39
N TYR A 316 6.46 -9.28 -21.97
CA TYR A 316 7.91 -9.31 -22.18
C TYR A 316 8.66 -8.19 -21.41
N SER A 317 9.99 -8.29 -21.39
CA SER A 317 10.89 -7.23 -20.90
C SER A 317 11.93 -6.95 -22.00
N PRO A 318 12.01 -5.73 -22.57
CA PRO A 318 11.11 -4.59 -22.31
C PRO A 318 9.66 -4.87 -22.70
N LEU A 319 8.74 -4.16 -22.03
CA LEU A 319 7.29 -4.34 -22.19
C LEU A 319 6.85 -3.91 -23.60
N ARG A 320 6.32 -4.85 -24.38
CA ARG A 320 5.80 -4.64 -25.75
C ARG A 320 4.33 -5.01 -25.84
N HIS A 321 3.63 -4.41 -26.80
CA HIS A 321 2.27 -4.83 -27.17
C HIS A 321 2.30 -6.25 -27.73
N VAL A 322 1.31 -7.06 -27.35
CA VAL A 322 1.18 -8.47 -27.74
C VAL A 322 -0.13 -8.72 -28.49
N TYR A 323 -1.25 -8.20 -27.99
CA TYR A 323 -2.57 -8.47 -28.54
C TYR A 323 -3.55 -7.32 -28.28
N THR A 324 -4.47 -7.07 -29.20
CA THR A 324 -5.64 -6.22 -28.99
C THR A 324 -6.87 -7.06 -29.33
N THR A 325 -7.85 -7.12 -28.43
CA THR A 325 -9.10 -7.86 -28.70
C THR A 325 -9.93 -7.15 -29.76
N HIS A 326 -10.90 -7.87 -30.33
CA HIS A 326 -12.05 -7.23 -30.97
C HIS A 326 -12.83 -6.37 -29.96
N ILE A 327 -13.75 -5.55 -30.47
CA ILE A 327 -14.64 -4.75 -29.63
C ILE A 327 -15.76 -5.67 -29.12
N HIS A 328 -15.83 -5.87 -27.82
CA HIS A 328 -16.88 -6.62 -27.14
C HIS A 328 -17.95 -5.65 -26.67
N ASN A 329 -19.19 -5.83 -27.14
CA ASN A 329 -20.35 -5.13 -26.59
C ASN A 329 -20.91 -5.95 -25.42
N ILE A 330 -20.94 -5.36 -24.23
CA ILE A 330 -21.48 -5.96 -23.02
C ILE A 330 -22.74 -5.17 -22.65
N CYS A 331 -23.89 -5.81 -22.72
CA CYS A 331 -25.18 -5.27 -22.29
C CYS A 331 -25.74 -6.14 -21.16
N GLY A 332 -26.43 -5.55 -20.18
CA GLY A 332 -27.11 -6.31 -19.11
C GLY A 332 -27.20 -5.58 -17.79
N ARG A 333 -27.05 -6.31 -16.69
CA ARG A 333 -26.98 -5.80 -15.31
C ARG A 333 -25.54 -5.78 -14.79
N LEU A 334 -25.28 -4.92 -13.82
CA LEU A 334 -23.95 -4.70 -13.22
C LEU A 334 -23.36 -5.91 -12.45
N SER A 335 -24.09 -7.02 -12.29
CA SER A 335 -23.59 -8.27 -11.69
C SER A 335 -23.18 -9.34 -12.72
N GLU A 336 -23.34 -9.07 -14.01
CA GLU A 336 -23.06 -10.05 -15.06
C GLU A 336 -21.56 -10.19 -15.35
N ARG A 337 -21.14 -11.41 -15.69
CA ARG A 337 -19.73 -11.79 -15.87
C ARG A 337 -19.43 -11.89 -17.36
N ALA A 338 -18.75 -10.90 -17.92
CA ALA A 338 -18.34 -10.96 -19.31
C ALA A 338 -17.12 -11.89 -19.45
N VAL A 339 -17.31 -13.01 -20.14
CA VAL A 339 -16.25 -14.01 -20.39
C VAL A 339 -15.71 -13.82 -21.81
N LEU A 340 -14.42 -13.52 -21.91
CA LEU A 340 -13.70 -13.44 -23.18
C LEU A 340 -12.88 -14.73 -23.34
N LEU A 341 -13.05 -15.43 -24.45
CA LEU A 341 -12.37 -16.70 -24.75
C LEU A 341 -11.34 -16.54 -25.87
N PHE A 342 -10.20 -17.19 -25.69
CA PHE A 342 -9.06 -17.22 -26.61
C PHE A 342 -8.66 -18.69 -26.84
N THR A 343 -9.65 -19.50 -27.23
CA THR A 343 -9.51 -20.97 -27.37
C THR A 343 -8.81 -21.39 -28.65
N GLU A 344 -8.99 -20.63 -29.72
CA GLU A 344 -8.36 -20.89 -31.03
C GLU A 344 -6.94 -20.30 -31.10
N GLU A 345 -6.76 -19.06 -30.64
CA GLU A 345 -5.45 -18.39 -30.53
C GLU A 345 -5.18 -17.86 -29.10
N PRO A 346 -4.62 -18.70 -28.19
CA PRO A 346 -4.31 -18.29 -26.82
C PRO A 346 -3.21 -17.22 -26.74
N ILE A 347 -3.45 -16.13 -26.00
CA ILE A 347 -2.53 -14.98 -25.96
C ILE A 347 -1.25 -15.36 -25.21
N THR A 348 -0.14 -15.42 -25.93
CA THR A 348 1.16 -15.90 -25.41
C THR A 348 1.97 -14.78 -24.76
N VAL A 349 2.21 -14.89 -23.45
CA VAL A 349 2.83 -13.89 -22.57
C VAL A 349 4.05 -14.46 -21.83
N ARG A 350 4.96 -13.59 -21.35
CA ARG A 350 6.20 -13.99 -20.66
C ARG A 350 6.74 -12.87 -19.76
N GLY A 351 7.05 -13.19 -18.51
CA GLY A 351 7.45 -12.20 -17.52
C GLY A 351 6.26 -11.32 -17.11
N ASP A 352 6.46 -10.02 -17.00
CA ASP A 352 5.39 -9.07 -16.67
C ASP A 352 4.24 -9.13 -17.68
N VAL A 353 3.02 -8.91 -17.19
CA VAL A 353 1.81 -8.82 -18.02
C VAL A 353 1.01 -7.60 -17.59
N VAL A 354 0.69 -6.73 -18.54
CA VAL A 354 -0.18 -5.56 -18.34
C VAL A 354 -1.36 -5.69 -19.29
N ILE A 355 -2.57 -5.71 -18.72
CA ILE A 355 -3.83 -5.76 -19.46
C ILE A 355 -4.54 -4.42 -19.20
N LEU A 356 -4.73 -3.63 -20.26
CA LEU A 356 -5.44 -2.35 -20.20
C LEU A 356 -6.80 -2.49 -20.88
N CYS A 357 -7.85 -1.98 -20.24
CA CYS A 357 -9.20 -1.98 -20.79
C CYS A 357 -9.56 -0.58 -21.30
N TYR A 358 -10.12 -0.51 -22.50
CA TYR A 358 -10.60 0.74 -23.10
C TYR A 358 -12.06 0.61 -23.49
N ARG A 359 -12.89 1.57 -23.05
CA ARG A 359 -14.21 1.80 -23.62
C ARG A 359 -14.06 2.56 -24.93
N LEU A 360 -14.69 2.08 -25.98
CA LEU A 360 -14.91 2.81 -27.23
C LEU A 360 -16.26 3.55 -27.19
N LYS A 361 -16.25 4.77 -27.69
CA LYS A 361 -17.43 5.62 -27.92
C LYS A 361 -17.56 5.91 -29.42
N TYR A 362 -18.49 5.23 -30.08
CA TYR A 362 -18.72 5.41 -31.52
C TYR A 362 -19.20 6.83 -31.86
N ASP A 363 -19.96 7.48 -30.97
CA ASP A 363 -20.46 8.86 -31.12
C ASP A 363 -19.36 9.93 -31.29
N ARG A 364 -18.14 9.63 -30.84
CA ARG A 364 -17.01 10.58 -30.80
C ARG A 364 -15.69 10.00 -31.32
N ILE A 365 -15.71 8.74 -31.78
CA ILE A 365 -14.50 7.92 -32.05
C ILE A 365 -13.51 7.98 -30.86
N GLU A 366 -14.05 8.06 -29.65
CA GLU A 366 -13.29 8.33 -28.43
C GLU A 366 -12.95 7.02 -27.71
N ARG A 367 -11.67 6.80 -27.36
CA ARG A 367 -11.26 5.72 -26.47
C ARG A 367 -10.93 6.28 -25.08
N ARG A 368 -11.55 5.75 -24.02
CA ARG A 368 -11.19 6.06 -22.63
C ARG A 368 -10.75 4.78 -21.91
N ARG A 369 -9.67 4.86 -21.12
CA ARG A 369 -9.24 3.77 -20.24
C ARG A 369 -10.32 3.51 -19.18
N VAL A 370 -10.56 2.25 -18.86
CA VAL A 370 -11.45 1.79 -17.78
C VAL A 370 -10.60 1.28 -16.60
N PHE A 371 -9.55 0.52 -16.90
CA PHE A 371 -8.48 0.11 -15.99
C PHE A 371 -7.18 -0.15 -16.77
#